data_AF-A0A0E9PRT8-F1
#
_entry.id   AF-A0A0E9PRT8-F1
#
_cell.length_a   1.000
_cell.length_b   1.000
_cell.length_c   1.000
_cell.angle_alpha   90.00
_cell.angle_beta   90.00
_cell.angle_gamma   90.00
#
_symmetry.space_group_name_H-M   'P 1'
#
loop_
_entity.id
_entity.type
_entity.pdbx_description
1 polymer ?
#
loop_
_entity_poly.entity_id
_entity_poly.type
_entity_poly.pdbx_seq_one_letter_code
_entity_poly.pdbx_strand_id
1 'polypeptide(L)' 'MAHKSNPWKKAHAKMRWKWKKKRIRRLQKKRRKMRTRSK' A
#
# COMPACT_ATOMS: atom_id res chain seq x y z
N MET A 1 18.13 0.70 -4.97
CA MET A 1 17.58 -0.57 -4.46
C MET A 1 16.09 -0.71 -4.83
N ALA A 2 15.79 -0.79 -6.13
CA ALA A 2 14.42 -0.91 -6.62
C ALA A 2 14.13 -2.39 -6.92
N HIS A 3 13.57 -3.12 -5.96
CA HIS A 3 13.10 -4.47 -6.24
C HIS A 3 11.99 -4.40 -7.30
N LYS A 4 12.30 -4.86 -8.53
CA LYS A 4 11.32 -5.28 -9.55
C LYS A 4 10.61 -6.54 -9.04
N SER A 5 9.85 -6.40 -7.96
CA SER A 5 8.96 -7.46 -7.50
C SER A 5 7.67 -7.34 -8.30
N ASN A 6 7.50 -8.19 -9.32
CA ASN A 6 6.25 -8.31 -10.06
C ASN A 6 5.13 -8.64 -9.05
N PRO A 7 4.28 -7.68 -8.66
CA PRO A 7 3.41 -7.83 -7.50
C PRO A 7 2.28 -8.85 -7.71
N TRP A 8 2.16 -9.40 -8.92
CA TRP A 8 1.23 -10.46 -9.28
C TRP A 8 1.83 -11.87 -9.15
N LYS A 9 3.16 -12.04 -9.17
CA LYS A 9 3.79 -13.35 -8.97
C LYS A 9 3.65 -13.76 -7.49
N LYS A 10 2.83 -14.77 -7.22
CA LYS A 10 2.60 -15.35 -5.88
C LYS A 10 3.57 -16.51 -5.59
N ALA A 11 4.88 -16.29 -5.76
CA ALA A 11 5.88 -17.32 -5.39
C ALA A 11 5.89 -17.61 -3.87
N HIS A 12 5.39 -16.66 -3.07
CA HIS A 12 5.14 -16.84 -1.65
C HIS A 12 3.64 -16.60 -1.38
N ALA A 13 3.06 -17.25 -0.37
CA ALA A 13 1.66 -17.10 0.08
C ALA A 13 1.36 -15.70 0.66
N LYS A 14 1.58 -14.66 -0.15
CA LYS A 14 1.39 -13.25 0.19
C LYS A 14 -0.04 -12.85 -0.10
N MET A 15 -0.58 -11.96 0.74
CA MET A 15 -1.90 -11.35 0.52
C MET A 15 -2.00 -10.74 -0.88
N ARG A 16 -3.12 -10.99 -1.58
CA ARG A 16 -3.36 -10.50 -2.94
C ARG A 16 -3.06 -9.00 -3.05
N TRP A 17 -2.25 -8.64 -4.05
CA TRP A 17 -1.80 -7.27 -4.27
C TRP A 17 -2.92 -6.23 -4.31
N LYS A 18 -4.08 -6.55 -4.90
CA LYS A 18 -5.26 -5.66 -4.94
C LYS A 18 -5.68 -5.23 -3.52
N TRP A 19 -5.74 -6.17 -2.58
CA TRP A 19 -6.10 -5.90 -1.19
C TRP A 19 -4.99 -5.15 -0.44
N LYS A 20 -3.73 -5.49 -0.70
CA LYS A 20 -2.57 -4.73 -0.18
C LYS A 20 -2.61 -3.26 -0.63
N LYS A 21 -2.86 -3.02 -1.92
CA LYS A 21 -2.98 -1.69 -2.51
C LYS A 21 -4.17 -0.91 -1.91
N LYS A 22 -5.33 -1.56 -1.72
CA LYS A 22 -6.50 -0.93 -1.08
C LYS A 22 -6.21 -0.52 0.37
N ARG A 23 -5.53 -1.39 1.14
CA ARG A 23 -5.12 -1.11 2.53
C ARG A 23 -4.20 0.10 2.63
N ILE A 24 -3.14 0.14 1.80
CA ILE A 24 -2.16 1.24 1.80
C ILE A 24 -2.81 2.57 1.39
N ARG A 25 -3.69 2.57 0.37
CA ARG A 25 -4.41 3.79 -0.06
C ARG A 25 -5.29 4.37 1.05
N ARG A 26 -6.00 3.53 1.81
CA ARG A 26 -6.81 3.99 2.96
C ARG A 26 -5.94 4.63 4.04
N LEU A 27 -4.81 4.01 4.36
CA LEU A 27 -3.86 4.53 5.35
C LEU A 27 -3.27 5.88 4.92
N GLN A 28 -2.83 6.00 3.66
CA GLN A 28 -2.32 7.25 3.10
C GLN A 28 -3.38 8.37 3.13
N LYS A 29 -4.65 8.08 2.82
CA LYS A 29 -5.74 9.07 2.91
C LYS A 29 -5.96 9.55 4.34
N LYS A 30 -5.94 8.65 5.34
CA LYS A 30 -6.01 9.03 6.76
C LYS A 30 -4.84 9.93 7.16
N ARG A 31 -3.60 9.52 6.85
CA ARG A 31 -2.39 10.32 7.14
C ARG A 31 -2.43 11.69 6.49
N ARG A 32 -2.90 11.79 5.25
CA ARG A 32 -3.07 13.07 4.54
C ARG A 32 -4.05 13.99 5.26
N LYS A 33 -5.22 13.48 5.64
CA LYS A 33 -6.23 14.25 6.40
C LYS A 33 -5.73 14.73 7.75
N MET A 34 -4.97 13.90 8.47
CA MET A 34 -4.36 14.33 9.74
C MET A 34 -3.32 15.43 9.49
N ARG A 35 -2.43 15.26 8.50
CA ARG A 35 -1.42 16.26 8.18
C ARG A 35 -2.00 17.60 7.73
N THR A 36 -3.15 17.61 7.06
CA THR A 36 -3.85 18.86 6.71
C THR A 36 -4.55 19.53 7.88
N ARG A 37 -4.83 18.79 8.98
CA ARG A 37 -5.41 19.37 10.21
C ARG A 37 -4.35 19.91 11.16
N SER A 38 -3.13 19.36 11.09
CA SER A 38 -1.98 19.81 11.87
C SER A 38 -1.18 20.91 11.18
N LYS A 39 -1.53 21.25 9.94
CA LYS A 39 -1.10 22.48 9.27
C LYS A 39 -2.16 23.53 9.52
#